data_AF-A0A9C9ES64-F1
#
_entry.id   AF-A0A9C9ES64-F1
#
_cell.length_a   1.000
_cell.length_b   1.000
_cell.length_c   1.000
_cell.angle_alpha   90.00
_cell.angle_beta   90.00
_cell.angle_gamma   90.00
#
_symmetry.space_group_name_H-M   'P 1'
#
loop_
_entity.id
_entity.type
_entity.pdbx_description
1 polymer ?
#
loop_
_entity_poly.entity_id
_entity_poly.type
_entity_poly.pdbx_seq_one_letter_code
_entity_poly.pdbx_strand_id
1 'polypeptide(L)'
;MTKQAYTTPMMAQYMSVKSDYPDAIVLFRMGDFYETFYEDAEIASKVLGIALTSRSKEGDRKIPLAGFPHHAADTYIARLVRAGYKVAICEQVEDPKTARGLVKRKVVEVITPGTVTSSLLLEDKENNYLVSLTGSKDHWGVAIADLSTGEFTVAEGSTRDL
;
A
#
# COMPACT_ATOMS: atom_id res chain seq x y z
N MET A 1 -24.66 13.24 6.45
CA MET A 1 -23.38 12.92 5.78
C MET A 1 -23.69 12.67 4.32
N THR A 2 -23.38 13.62 3.45
CA THR A 2 -23.72 13.58 2.03
C THR A 2 -22.82 12.56 1.34
N LYS A 3 -23.41 11.47 0.84
CA LYS A 3 -22.70 10.42 0.10
C LYS A 3 -22.12 11.05 -1.17
N GLN A 4 -20.80 11.21 -1.23
CA GLN A 4 -20.11 11.75 -2.41
C GLN A 4 -20.43 10.83 -3.60
N ALA A 5 -21.13 11.36 -4.61
CA ALA A 5 -21.56 10.59 -5.76
C ALA A 5 -20.39 10.47 -6.74
N TYR A 6 -19.58 9.42 -6.58
CA TYR A 6 -18.51 9.11 -7.52
C TYR A 6 -19.09 8.71 -8.88
N THR A 7 -18.43 9.17 -9.94
CA THR A 7 -18.93 9.10 -11.32
C THR A 7 -19.11 7.68 -11.85
N THR A 8 -18.38 6.70 -11.27
CA THR A 8 -18.52 5.29 -11.63
C THR A 8 -18.52 4.38 -10.40
N PRO A 9 -19.24 3.24 -10.44
CA PRO A 9 -19.20 2.24 -9.37
C PRO A 9 -17.78 1.78 -9.01
N MET A 10 -16.87 1.74 -9.98
CA MET A 10 -15.47 1.36 -9.79
C MET A 10 -14.70 2.42 -9.00
N MET A 11 -14.89 3.71 -9.30
CA MET A 11 -14.30 4.80 -8.50
C MET A 11 -14.88 4.86 -7.09
N ALA A 12 -16.16 4.56 -6.91
CA ALA A 12 -16.72 4.43 -5.57
C ALA A 12 -16.04 3.30 -4.76
N GLN A 13 -15.78 2.15 -5.39
CA GLN A 13 -15.07 1.04 -4.76
C GLN A 13 -13.62 1.41 -4.45
N TYR A 14 -12.90 2.06 -5.38
CA TYR A 14 -11.54 2.55 -5.15
C TYR A 14 -11.48 3.53 -3.96
N MET A 15 -12.38 4.52 -3.93
CA MET A 15 -12.38 5.53 -2.86
C MET A 15 -12.75 4.94 -1.50
N SER A 16 -13.63 3.94 -1.47
CA SER A 16 -13.90 3.19 -0.25
C SER A 16 -12.65 2.44 0.25
N VAL A 17 -11.85 1.86 -0.65
CA VAL A 17 -10.59 1.23 -0.26
C VAL A 17 -9.59 2.29 0.19
N LYS A 18 -9.45 3.41 -0.54
CA LYS A 18 -8.52 4.47 -0.20
C LYS A 18 -8.86 5.14 1.15
N SER A 19 -10.13 5.23 1.53
CA SER A 19 -10.51 5.75 2.86
C SER A 19 -10.10 4.85 4.01
N ASP A 20 -10.00 3.53 3.78
CA ASP A 20 -9.52 2.57 4.77
C ASP A 20 -7.98 2.59 4.89
N TYR A 21 -7.28 3.01 3.83
CA TYR A 21 -5.82 3.08 3.74
C TYR A 21 -5.34 4.46 3.25
N PRO A 22 -5.62 5.54 4.01
CA PRO A 22 -5.37 6.91 3.54
C PRO A 22 -3.89 7.21 3.33
N ASP A 23 -3.00 6.56 4.09
CA ASP A 23 -1.55 6.75 4.10
C ASP A 23 -0.78 5.76 3.19
N ALA A 24 -1.48 4.87 2.50
CA ALA A 24 -0.87 3.90 1.58
C ALA A 24 -1.23 4.21 0.13
N ILE A 25 -0.29 3.93 -0.77
CA ILE A 25 -0.56 3.88 -2.21
C ILE A 25 -1.42 2.65 -2.48
N VAL A 26 -2.63 2.85 -2.99
CA VAL A 26 -3.52 1.74 -3.33
C VAL A 26 -3.22 1.26 -4.75
N LEU A 27 -2.70 0.04 -4.86
CA LEU A 27 -2.57 -0.69 -6.11
C LEU A 27 -3.86 -1.47 -6.37
N PHE A 28 -4.70 -0.94 -7.24
CA PHE A 28 -6.03 -1.46 -7.51
C PHE A 28 -6.02 -2.39 -8.73
N ARG A 29 -6.35 -3.67 -8.53
CA ARG A 29 -6.33 -4.68 -9.59
C ARG A 29 -7.40 -4.42 -10.64
N MET A 30 -6.96 -4.18 -11.88
CA MET A 30 -7.81 -3.89 -13.03
C MET A 30 -7.41 -4.77 -14.22
N GLY A 31 -8.03 -5.95 -14.32
CA GLY A 31 -7.66 -6.93 -15.36
C GLY A 31 -6.22 -7.37 -15.17
N ASP A 32 -5.35 -7.16 -16.16
CA ASP A 32 -3.93 -7.50 -16.10
C ASP A 32 -3.02 -6.38 -15.57
N PHE A 33 -3.59 -5.30 -15.03
CA PHE A 33 -2.83 -4.17 -14.48
C PHE A 33 -3.10 -3.97 -12.99
N TYR A 34 -2.11 -3.38 -12.32
CA TYR A 34 -2.34 -2.60 -11.12
C TYR A 34 -2.43 -1.14 -11.53
N GLU A 35 -3.57 -0.52 -11.21
CA GLU A 35 -3.83 0.90 -11.46
C GLU A 35 -3.91 1.64 -10.13
N THR A 36 -3.48 2.89 -10.14
CA THR A 36 -3.64 3.80 -9.03
C THR A 36 -4.15 5.15 -9.57
N PHE A 37 -4.79 5.94 -8.70
CA PHE A 37 -5.57 7.11 -9.11
C PHE A 37 -5.29 8.33 -8.22
N TYR A 38 -5.57 9.52 -8.75
CA TYR A 38 -5.41 10.80 -8.02
C TYR A 38 -3.97 11.01 -7.54
N GLU A 39 -3.77 11.42 -6.28
CA GLU A 39 -2.44 11.66 -5.71
C GLU A 39 -1.54 10.42 -5.76
N ASP A 40 -2.11 9.23 -5.50
CA ASP A 40 -1.36 7.98 -5.57
C ASP A 40 -0.79 7.74 -6.99
N ALA A 41 -1.52 8.16 -8.04
CA ALA A 41 -1.03 8.09 -9.42
C ALA A 41 0.12 9.04 -9.71
N GLU A 42 0.06 10.25 -9.19
CA GLU A 42 1.13 11.24 -9.34
C GLU A 42 2.41 10.78 -8.65
N ILE A 43 2.27 10.27 -7.42
CA ILE A 43 3.37 9.67 -6.66
C ILE A 43 3.95 8.47 -7.41
N ALA A 44 3.10 7.51 -7.80
CA ALA A 44 3.55 6.30 -8.49
C ALA A 44 4.23 6.63 -9.81
N SER A 45 3.70 7.55 -10.62
CA SER A 45 4.35 8.00 -11.86
C SER A 45 5.75 8.54 -11.61
N LYS A 46 5.91 9.41 -10.61
CA LYS A 46 7.20 10.03 -10.27
C LYS A 46 8.21 9.01 -9.74
N VAL A 47 7.81 8.17 -8.78
CA VAL A 47 8.70 7.21 -8.12
C VAL A 47 9.08 6.07 -9.07
N LEU A 48 8.12 5.60 -9.86
CA LEU A 48 8.30 4.46 -10.74
C LEU A 48 8.82 4.84 -12.13
N GLY A 49 8.73 6.12 -12.51
CA GLY A 49 9.09 6.58 -13.86
C GLY A 49 8.13 6.03 -14.93
N ILE A 50 6.88 5.77 -14.56
CA ILE A 50 5.83 5.28 -15.47
C ILE A 50 4.94 6.43 -15.92
N ALA A 51 4.25 6.26 -17.05
CA ALA A 51 3.41 7.31 -17.62
C ALA A 51 2.25 7.71 -16.68
N LEU A 52 2.15 9.00 -16.38
CA LEU A 52 0.94 9.59 -15.81
C LEU A 52 -0.04 9.87 -16.95
N THR A 53 -1.19 9.20 -16.91
CA THR A 53 -2.27 9.35 -17.88
C THR A 53 -3.53 9.83 -17.15
N SER A 54 -4.67 9.77 -17.83
CA SER A 54 -5.94 10.12 -17.20
C SER A 54 -7.06 9.20 -17.64
N ARG A 55 -7.93 8.85 -16.70
CA ARG A 55 -9.20 8.18 -16.98
C ARG A 55 -10.32 9.20 -17.20
N SER A 56 -11.44 8.72 -17.76
CA SER A 56 -12.68 9.45 -18.04
C SER A 56 -13.03 10.53 -17.00
N LYS A 57 -13.68 11.60 -17.45
CA LYS A 57 -13.99 12.76 -16.59
C LYS A 57 -14.91 12.39 -15.43
N GLU A 58 -14.59 12.91 -14.25
CA GLU A 58 -15.52 13.08 -13.12
C GLU A 58 -15.98 14.55 -13.12
N GLY A 59 -17.23 14.78 -13.54
CA GLY A 59 -17.68 16.11 -13.93
C GLY A 59 -16.85 16.66 -15.10
N ASP A 60 -16.07 17.72 -14.86
CA ASP A 60 -15.19 18.34 -15.86
C ASP A 60 -13.69 18.04 -15.69
N ARG A 61 -13.30 17.33 -14.62
CA ARG A 61 -11.89 17.06 -14.32
C ARG A 61 -11.50 15.65 -14.75
N LYS A 62 -10.31 15.53 -15.35
CA LYS A 62 -9.67 14.27 -15.69
C LYS A 62 -9.09 13.65 -14.41
N ILE A 63 -9.32 12.35 -14.19
CA ILE A 63 -8.78 11.64 -13.02
C ILE A 63 -7.36 11.18 -13.38
N PRO A 64 -6.30 11.61 -12.67
CA PRO A 64 -4.95 11.11 -12.87
C PRO A 64 -4.90 9.59 -12.67
N LEU A 65 -4.17 8.90 -13.55
CA LEU A 65 -4.01 7.45 -13.54
C LEU A 65 -2.57 7.08 -13.86
N ALA A 66 -2.01 6.18 -13.08
CA ALA A 66 -0.75 5.51 -13.38
C ALA A 66 -0.92 4.02 -13.10
N GLY A 67 -0.22 3.17 -13.85
CA GLY A 67 -0.33 1.74 -13.66
C GLY A 67 0.75 0.95 -14.37
N PHE A 68 0.90 -0.29 -13.95
CA PHE A 68 1.87 -1.23 -14.50
C PHE A 68 1.28 -2.64 -14.58
N PRO A 69 1.83 -3.52 -15.43
CA PRO A 69 1.34 -4.88 -15.55
C PRO A 69 1.52 -5.69 -14.25
N HIS A 70 0.54 -6.51 -13.93
CA HIS A 70 0.52 -7.38 -12.75
C HIS A 70 1.78 -8.21 -12.55
N HIS A 71 2.25 -8.82 -13.64
CA HIS A 71 3.38 -9.75 -13.60
C HIS A 71 4.69 -9.05 -13.24
N ALA A 72 4.73 -7.71 -13.29
CA ALA A 72 5.85 -6.90 -12.85
C ALA A 72 5.64 -6.32 -11.44
N ALA A 73 4.60 -6.74 -10.70
CA ALA A 73 4.19 -6.13 -9.44
C ALA A 73 5.32 -6.09 -8.41
N ASP A 74 6.00 -7.21 -8.18
CA ASP A 74 7.07 -7.31 -7.18
C ASP A 74 8.14 -6.24 -7.40
N THR A 75 8.55 -6.01 -8.65
CA THR A 75 9.56 -5.01 -9.00
C THR A 75 9.09 -3.58 -8.73
N TYR A 76 7.85 -3.24 -9.07
CA TYR A 76 7.32 -1.89 -8.86
C TYR A 76 6.99 -1.62 -7.40
N ILE A 77 6.40 -2.60 -6.71
CA ILE A 77 6.16 -2.55 -5.26
C ILE A 77 7.48 -2.32 -4.54
N ALA A 78 8.56 -3.00 -4.94
CA ALA A 78 9.89 -2.78 -4.39
C ALA A 78 10.35 -1.35 -4.41
N ARG A 79 10.19 -0.70 -5.55
CA ARG A 79 10.63 0.67 -5.74
C ARG A 79 9.79 1.65 -4.92
N LEU A 80 8.48 1.42 -4.79
CA LEU A 80 7.61 2.23 -3.93
C LEU A 80 8.01 2.09 -2.46
N VAL A 81 8.21 0.85 -1.99
CA VAL A 81 8.54 0.57 -0.59
C VAL A 81 9.93 1.10 -0.22
N ARG A 82 10.93 0.93 -1.10
CA ARG A 82 12.27 1.52 -0.91
C ARG A 82 12.26 3.04 -0.92
N ALA A 83 11.31 3.67 -1.61
CA ALA A 83 11.09 5.11 -1.55
C ALA A 83 10.32 5.56 -0.29
N GLY A 84 10.04 4.65 0.64
CA GLY A 84 9.41 4.93 1.94
C GLY A 84 7.88 4.89 1.95
N TYR A 85 7.24 4.45 0.87
CA TYR A 85 5.78 4.41 0.79
C TYR A 85 5.21 3.09 1.32
N LYS A 86 4.08 3.18 2.03
CA LYS A 86 3.22 2.03 2.31
C LYS A 86 2.41 1.71 1.05
N VAL A 87 2.21 0.43 0.76
CA VAL A 87 1.51 -0.03 -0.44
C VAL A 87 0.40 -0.99 -0.04
N ALA A 88 -0.83 -0.70 -0.43
CA ALA A 88 -1.98 -1.58 -0.22
C ALA A 88 -2.35 -2.28 -1.54
N ILE A 89 -2.26 -3.61 -1.56
CA ILE A 89 -2.56 -4.43 -2.75
C ILE A 89 -4.03 -4.82 -2.70
N CYS A 90 -4.83 -4.25 -3.60
CA CYS A 90 -6.26 -4.49 -3.70
C CYS A 90 -6.58 -5.43 -4.86
N GLU A 91 -6.90 -6.68 -4.54
CA GLU A 91 -7.09 -7.77 -5.50
C GLU A 91 -8.55 -8.04 -5.85
N GLN A 92 -8.77 -8.68 -7.01
CA GLN A 92 -10.07 -9.23 -7.38
C GLN A 92 -10.31 -10.54 -6.64
N VAL A 93 -11.31 -10.57 -5.76
CA VAL A 93 -11.60 -11.75 -4.91
C VAL A 93 -12.75 -12.62 -5.45
N GLU A 94 -13.30 -12.25 -6.60
CA GLU A 94 -14.35 -12.98 -7.31
C GLU A 94 -13.86 -13.29 -8.73
N ASP A 95 -14.24 -14.45 -9.27
CA ASP A 95 -13.96 -14.78 -10.66
C ASP A 95 -14.75 -13.83 -11.59
N PRO A 96 -14.08 -13.01 -12.42
CA PRO A 96 -14.74 -12.09 -13.35
C PRO A 96 -15.75 -12.77 -14.28
N LYS A 97 -15.57 -14.06 -14.59
CA LYS A 97 -16.46 -14.83 -15.47
C LYS A 97 -17.80 -15.17 -14.82
N THR A 98 -17.86 -15.20 -13.49
CA THR A 98 -19.05 -15.56 -12.71
C THR A 98 -19.67 -14.38 -11.99
N ALA A 99 -18.93 -13.27 -11.88
CA ALA A 99 -19.39 -12.04 -11.26
C ALA A 99 -20.55 -11.41 -12.05
N ARG A 100 -21.62 -11.02 -11.34
CA ARG A 100 -22.69 -10.19 -11.91
C ARG A 100 -22.40 -8.73 -11.58
N GLY A 101 -22.00 -7.95 -12.58
CA GLY A 101 -21.68 -6.53 -12.41
C GLY A 101 -20.20 -6.28 -12.06
N LEU A 102 -19.94 -5.34 -11.15
CA LEU A 102 -18.56 -4.97 -10.78
C LEU A 102 -17.95 -6.06 -9.88
N VAL A 103 -16.84 -6.65 -10.34
CA VAL A 103 -16.06 -7.64 -9.57
C VAL A 103 -15.70 -7.09 -8.19
N LYS A 104 -15.93 -7.88 -7.14
CA LYS A 104 -15.54 -7.50 -5.78
C LYS A 104 -14.03 -7.46 -5.63
N ARG A 105 -13.57 -6.44 -4.91
CA ARG A 105 -12.16 -6.27 -4.56
C ARG A 105 -11.96 -6.11 -3.08
N LYS A 106 -10.80 -6.57 -2.60
CA LYS A 106 -10.37 -6.41 -1.21
C LYS A 106 -8.87 -6.19 -1.16
N VAL A 107 -8.42 -5.42 -0.18
CA VAL A 107 -7.00 -5.39 0.16
C VAL A 107 -6.63 -6.75 0.73
N VAL A 108 -5.67 -7.42 0.09
CA VAL A 108 -5.17 -8.74 0.50
C VAL A 108 -3.87 -8.62 1.26
N GLU A 109 -3.13 -7.53 1.05
CA GLU A 109 -1.84 -7.30 1.66
C GLU A 109 -1.55 -5.81 1.77
N VAL A 110 -0.89 -5.41 2.86
CA VAL A 110 -0.32 -4.07 3.05
C VAL A 110 1.17 -4.24 3.32
N ILE A 111 1.99 -3.69 2.43
CA ILE A 111 3.44 -3.77 2.50
C ILE A 111 3.95 -2.41 3.00
N THR A 112 4.73 -2.45 4.08
CA THR A 112 5.40 -1.28 4.64
C THR A 112 6.91 -1.55 4.69
N PRO A 113 7.78 -0.52 4.71
CA PRO A 113 9.23 -0.72 4.73
C PRO A 113 9.71 -1.73 5.80
N GLY A 114 9.16 -1.66 7.02
CA GLY A 114 9.53 -2.57 8.12
C GLY A 114 8.82 -3.91 8.14
N THR A 115 7.85 -4.17 7.24
CA THR A 115 7.10 -5.44 7.21
C THR A 115 7.40 -6.30 5.98
N VAL A 116 8.43 -5.92 5.23
CA VAL A 116 8.87 -6.61 4.03
C VAL A 116 9.45 -7.99 4.37
N THR A 117 9.01 -9.02 3.65
CA THR A 117 9.56 -10.39 3.74
C THR A 117 10.04 -10.95 2.40
N SER A 118 9.70 -10.32 1.28
CA SER A 118 10.14 -10.78 -0.06
C SER A 118 11.63 -10.50 -0.27
N SER A 119 12.36 -11.49 -0.77
CA SER A 119 13.80 -11.37 -1.08
C SER A 119 14.10 -10.37 -2.20
N LEU A 120 13.13 -10.01 -3.04
CA LEU A 120 13.30 -8.93 -4.03
C LEU A 120 13.36 -7.54 -3.38
N LEU A 121 12.84 -7.44 -2.16
CA LEU A 121 12.68 -6.21 -1.41
C LEU A 121 13.79 -6.03 -0.38
N LEU A 122 14.24 -7.14 0.23
CA LEU A 122 15.32 -7.19 1.22
C LEU A 122 16.70 -7.16 0.54
N GLU A 123 17.69 -6.65 1.26
CA GLU A 123 19.10 -6.78 0.87
C GLU A 123 19.68 -8.01 1.58
N ASP A 124 20.29 -8.93 0.84
CA ASP A 124 20.76 -10.24 1.35
C ASP A 124 21.73 -10.19 2.55
N LYS A 125 22.24 -9.01 2.90
CA LYS A 125 23.24 -8.81 3.96
C LYS A 125 22.81 -7.79 5.02
N GLU A 126 21.56 -7.34 5.00
CA GLU A 126 21.04 -6.39 5.98
C GLU A 126 19.78 -6.93 6.65
N ASN A 127 19.66 -6.68 7.95
CA ASN A 127 18.45 -6.98 8.70
C ASN A 127 17.41 -5.87 8.45
N ASN A 128 16.12 -6.24 8.41
CA ASN A 128 15.03 -5.28 8.25
C ASN A 128 14.17 -5.27 9.50
N TYR A 129 14.60 -4.47 10.48
CA TYR A 129 13.94 -4.40 11.77
C TYR A 129 12.72 -3.48 11.77
N LEU A 130 11.59 -4.01 12.26
CA LEU A 130 10.46 -3.26 12.76
C LEU A 130 10.66 -2.97 14.25
N VAL A 131 10.61 -1.70 14.62
CA VAL A 131 10.75 -1.26 16.02
C VAL A 131 9.47 -0.59 16.48
N SER A 132 9.00 -0.99 17.67
CA SER A 132 7.93 -0.31 18.39
C SER A 132 8.47 0.20 19.72
N LEU A 133 8.20 1.47 20.02
CA LEU A 133 8.58 2.12 21.27
C LEU A 133 7.31 2.55 22.01
N THR A 134 7.30 2.30 23.30
CA THR A 134 6.25 2.78 24.21
C THR A 134 6.86 3.39 25.45
N GLY A 135 6.18 4.38 26.02
CA GLY A 135 6.66 5.13 27.16
C GLY A 135 5.53 5.46 28.13
N SER A 136 5.85 5.40 29.41
CA SER A 136 5.07 5.95 30.51
C SER A 136 5.93 6.96 31.28
N LYS A 137 5.41 7.53 32.37
CA LYS A 137 6.14 8.55 33.14
C LYS A 137 7.48 8.05 33.67
N ASP A 138 7.52 6.82 34.19
CA ASP A 138 8.68 6.28 34.91
C ASP A 138 9.35 5.09 34.19
N HIS A 139 8.76 4.60 33.09
CA HIS A 139 9.23 3.43 32.35
C HIS A 139 9.12 3.58 30.83
N TRP A 140 9.98 2.89 30.11
CA TRP A 140 9.91 2.71 28.66
C TRP A 140 9.97 1.23 28.30
N GLY A 141 9.43 0.90 27.12
CA GLY A 141 9.52 -0.43 26.52
C GLY A 141 9.84 -0.33 25.04
N VAL A 142 10.62 -1.27 24.54
CA VAL A 142 10.93 -1.44 23.12
C VAL A 142 10.66 -2.87 22.71
N ALA A 143 10.08 -3.04 21.52
CA ALA A 143 10.01 -4.31 20.83
C ALA A 143 10.69 -4.16 19.46
N ILE A 144 11.55 -5.11 19.12
CA ILE A 144 12.32 -5.14 17.87
C ILE A 144 12.05 -6.49 17.22
N ALA A 145 11.61 -6.49 15.96
CA ALA A 145 11.31 -7.69 15.20
C ALA A 145 11.96 -7.65 13.82
N ASP A 146 12.58 -8.73 13.37
CA ASP A 146 12.86 -8.96 11.95
C ASP A 146 11.93 -10.06 11.45
N LEU A 147 10.97 -9.67 10.60
CA LEU A 147 9.95 -10.61 10.10
C LEU A 147 10.52 -11.64 9.12
N SER A 148 11.67 -11.36 8.50
CA SER A 148 12.28 -12.25 7.52
C SER A 148 13.06 -13.40 8.18
N THR A 149 13.61 -13.16 9.37
CA THR A 149 14.37 -14.16 10.14
C THR A 149 13.57 -14.76 11.30
N GLY A 150 12.49 -14.09 11.72
CA GLY A 150 11.73 -14.44 12.92
C GLY A 150 12.39 -13.98 14.22
N GLU A 151 13.47 -13.17 14.14
CA GLU A 151 14.08 -12.58 15.32
C GLU A 151 13.10 -11.63 16.01
N PHE A 152 12.95 -11.78 17.33
CA PHE A 152 12.09 -10.93 18.13
C PHE A 152 12.69 -10.72 19.52
N THR A 153 12.94 -9.46 19.84
CA THR A 153 13.53 -9.04 21.12
C THR A 153 12.68 -7.95 21.74
N VAL A 154 12.55 -8.01 23.06
CA VAL A 154 11.90 -6.97 23.87
C VAL A 154 12.84 -6.50 24.96
N ALA A 155 12.80 -5.21 25.29
CA ALA A 155 13.50 -4.65 26.45
C ALA A 155 12.66 -3.57 27.12
N GLU A 156 12.88 -3.37 28.41
CA GLU A 156 12.24 -2.32 29.20
C GLU A 156 13.25 -1.72 30.18
N GLY A 157 12.95 -0.51 30.67
CA GLY A 157 13.81 0.17 31.64
C GLY A 157 13.10 1.34 32.31
N SER A 158 13.75 1.96 33.29
CA SER A 158 13.24 3.21 33.84
C SER A 158 13.58 4.37 32.91
N THR A 159 12.69 5.36 32.82
CA THR A 159 13.00 6.64 32.15
C THR A 159 14.09 7.43 32.87
N ARG A 160 14.46 7.04 34.10
CA ARG A 160 15.57 7.62 34.87
C ARG A 160 16.94 7.08 34.47
N ASP A 161 16.97 5.97 33.72
CA ASP A 161 18.21 5.32 33.28
C ASP A 161 18.67 5.85 31.90
N LEU A 162 17.89 6.73 31.27
CA LEU A 162 18.21 7.47 30.03
C LEU A 162 18.87 8.81 30.35
#